data_AF-A0A3P7GXM0-F1
#
_entry.id   AF-A0A3P7GXM0-F1
#
_cell.length_a   1.000
_cell.length_b   1.000
_cell.length_c   1.000
_cell.angle_alpha   90.00
_cell.angle_beta   90.00
_cell.angle_gamma   90.00
#
_symmetry.space_group_name_H-M   'P 1'
#
loop_
_entity.id
_entity.type
_entity.pdbx_description
1 polymer ?
#
loop_
_entity_poly.entity_id
_entity_poly.type
_entity_poly.pdbx_seq_one_letter_code
_entity_poly.pdbx_strand_id
1 'polypeptide(L)'
;MNCRGKCSIRLVKDVRTLGECDVRSCKDTFFSLVSFDPNNSRLASVQGEIRVGGSYQAKVPPLEVGSAVDEPDRDELVWRPGYISEESEHVYKRATRSFRMFAMVRNEHVTQMERDFRTGDLCMYDAIVTLHKCGYNVNHAIEAMNKNDERMLKATNFMSADDAKKFARGIKMYGKNFLKIKKELLPHHERDELVQFYYGWKKTRDATRPKPLTRQRNTTAATYRKPKNNQTKVRRVNGFTFP
;
A
#
# COMPACT_ATOMS: atom_id res chain seq x y z
N MET A 1 -18.38 -21.03 -47.18
CA MET A 1 -17.10 -21.79 -47.05
C MET A 1 -15.99 -20.77 -47.02
N ASN A 2 -15.16 -20.69 -45.98
CA ASN A 2 -13.97 -19.81 -46.03
C ASN A 2 -12.77 -20.42 -45.28
N CYS A 3 -12.38 -21.62 -45.68
CA CYS A 3 -11.03 -22.14 -45.47
C CYS A 3 -10.50 -22.59 -46.83
N ARG A 4 -9.38 -22.02 -47.30
CA ARG A 4 -8.74 -22.36 -48.59
C ARG A 4 -7.48 -23.20 -48.44
N GLY A 5 -7.04 -23.45 -47.20
CA GLY A 5 -5.84 -24.20 -46.89
C GLY A 5 -5.59 -24.23 -45.37
N LYS A 6 -4.62 -25.04 -44.95
CA LYS A 6 -4.11 -25.08 -43.57
C LYS A 6 -2.81 -24.27 -43.52
N CYS A 7 -2.59 -23.52 -42.44
CA CYS A 7 -1.33 -22.84 -42.17
C CYS A 7 -0.88 -23.07 -40.73
N SER A 8 0.40 -22.87 -40.47
CA SER A 8 1.03 -22.94 -39.16
C SER A 8 1.47 -21.55 -38.72
N ILE A 9 1.13 -21.15 -37.49
CA ILE A 9 1.52 -19.86 -36.92
C ILE A 9 2.31 -20.11 -35.64
N ARG A 10 3.56 -19.63 -35.59
CA ARG A 10 4.44 -19.76 -34.42
C ARG A 10 4.56 -18.42 -33.67
N LEU A 11 4.38 -18.42 -32.36
CA LEU A 11 4.67 -17.24 -31.53
C LEU A 11 6.18 -17.19 -31.23
N VAL A 12 6.81 -16.06 -31.52
CA VAL A 12 8.26 -15.89 -31.43
C VAL A 12 8.59 -14.65 -30.61
N LYS A 13 9.43 -14.81 -29.58
CA LYS A 13 9.84 -13.70 -28.68
C LYS A 13 10.92 -12.80 -29.29
N ASP A 14 11.74 -13.36 -30.17
CA ASP A 14 12.87 -12.68 -30.80
C ASP A 14 13.07 -13.20 -32.22
N VAL A 15 13.09 -12.29 -33.20
CA VAL A 15 13.21 -12.61 -34.63
C VAL A 15 14.49 -13.40 -34.95
N ARG A 16 15.54 -13.28 -34.12
CA ARG A 16 16.80 -14.02 -34.27
C ARG A 16 16.68 -15.52 -34.02
N THR A 17 15.58 -15.96 -33.41
CA THR A 17 15.28 -17.38 -33.17
C THR A 17 14.57 -18.06 -34.35
N LEU A 18 14.30 -17.33 -35.43
CA LEU A 18 13.75 -17.88 -36.66
C LEU A 18 14.85 -18.53 -37.49
N GLY A 19 14.62 -19.78 -37.93
CA GLY A 19 15.50 -20.46 -38.88
C GLY A 19 15.08 -20.23 -40.33
N GLU A 20 15.90 -20.68 -41.29
CA GLU A 20 15.58 -20.55 -42.73
C GLU A 20 14.26 -21.24 -43.11
N CYS A 21 13.93 -22.36 -42.44
CA CYS A 21 12.68 -23.07 -42.65
C CYS A 21 11.44 -22.25 -42.22
N ASP A 22 11.58 -21.35 -41.24
CA ASP A 22 10.47 -20.53 -40.74
C ASP A 22 10.17 -19.31 -41.63
N VAL A 23 11.11 -18.94 -42.52
CA VAL A 23 11.05 -17.68 -43.28
C VAL A 23 11.06 -17.90 -44.80
N ARG A 24 11.73 -18.96 -45.29
CA ARG A 24 11.98 -19.16 -46.73
C ARG A 24 11.43 -20.47 -47.27
N SER A 25 11.54 -21.56 -46.53
CA SER A 25 11.29 -22.90 -47.10
C SER A 25 9.81 -23.33 -47.06
N CYS A 26 9.02 -22.82 -46.11
CA CYS A 26 7.63 -23.24 -45.94
C CYS A 26 6.65 -22.08 -46.21
N LYS A 27 5.92 -22.14 -47.33
CA LYS A 27 4.95 -21.10 -47.74
C LYS A 27 3.72 -20.98 -46.83
N ASP A 28 3.41 -22.04 -46.08
CA ASP A 28 2.25 -22.10 -45.18
C ASP A 28 2.62 -21.88 -43.70
N THR A 29 3.86 -21.43 -43.41
CA THR A 29 4.35 -21.16 -42.06
C THR A 29 4.54 -19.66 -41.85
N PHE A 30 3.95 -19.14 -40.78
CA PHE A 30 4.02 -17.75 -40.39
C PHE A 30 4.49 -17.63 -38.94
N PHE A 31 4.95 -16.45 -38.53
CA PHE A 31 5.28 -16.15 -37.14
C PHE A 31 4.61 -14.87 -36.66
N SER A 32 4.37 -14.79 -35.35
CA SER A 32 3.91 -13.57 -34.67
C SER A 32 4.95 -13.16 -33.64
N LEU A 33 5.37 -11.89 -33.68
CA LEU A 33 6.31 -11.30 -32.71
C LEU A 33 5.62 -10.43 -31.67
N VAL A 34 4.38 -10.02 -31.94
CA VAL A 34 3.62 -9.04 -31.15
C VAL A 34 2.16 -9.47 -31.08
N SER A 35 1.56 -9.36 -29.90
CA SER A 35 0.12 -9.54 -29.75
C SER A 35 -0.58 -8.22 -30.00
N PHE A 36 -1.52 -8.18 -30.94
CA PHE A 36 -2.33 -7.00 -31.23
C PHE A 36 -3.69 -7.11 -30.53
N ASP A 37 -4.07 -6.11 -29.75
CA ASP A 37 -5.42 -5.98 -29.19
C ASP A 37 -6.27 -5.05 -30.08
N PRO A 38 -7.24 -5.59 -30.86
CA PRO A 38 -8.04 -4.80 -31.79
C PRO A 38 -9.00 -3.82 -31.10
N ASN A 39 -9.32 -4.00 -29.82
CA ASN A 39 -10.25 -3.09 -29.12
C ASN A 39 -9.61 -1.76 -28.74
N ASN A 40 -8.28 -1.71 -28.65
CA ASN A 40 -7.54 -0.51 -28.25
C ASN A 40 -6.38 -0.18 -29.22
N SER A 41 -6.26 -0.88 -30.34
CA SER A 41 -5.20 -0.71 -31.34
C SER A 41 -3.78 -0.75 -30.75
N ARG A 42 -3.55 -1.56 -29.70
CA ARG A 42 -2.25 -1.63 -29.01
C ARG A 42 -1.50 -2.88 -29.45
N LEU A 43 -0.23 -2.69 -29.81
CA LEU A 43 0.75 -3.77 -29.92
C LEU A 43 1.34 -4.02 -28.53
N ALA A 44 1.25 -5.25 -28.04
CA ALA A 44 1.92 -5.66 -26.81
C ALA A 44 3.37 -6.03 -27.10
N SER A 45 4.25 -5.04 -26.98
CA SER A 45 5.63 -5.22 -26.54
C SER A 45 6.12 -3.90 -25.94
N VAL A 46 6.17 -3.81 -24.62
CA VAL A 46 6.95 -2.78 -23.93
C VAL A 46 8.25 -3.45 -23.54
N GLN A 47 9.15 -3.63 -24.51
CA GLN A 47 10.48 -4.11 -24.22
C GLN A 47 11.30 -2.91 -23.71
N GLY A 48 11.54 -2.87 -22.39
CA GLY A 48 12.48 -1.89 -21.84
C GLY A 48 13.89 -2.15 -22.37
N GLU A 49 14.60 -1.10 -22.77
CA GLU A 49 15.96 -1.18 -23.30
C GLU A 49 17.00 -0.84 -22.22
N ILE A 50 18.02 -1.68 -22.09
CA ILE A 50 19.19 -1.43 -21.24
C ILE A 50 20.09 -0.43 -21.97
N ARG A 51 20.55 0.60 -21.26
CA ARG A 51 21.49 1.60 -21.81
C ARG A 51 22.91 1.32 -21.32
N VAL A 52 23.87 1.45 -22.22
CA VAL A 52 25.31 1.21 -21.98
C VAL A 52 26.06 2.47 -22.41
N GLY A 53 26.94 2.98 -21.55
CA GLY A 53 27.79 4.16 -21.78
C GLY A 53 28.11 4.88 -20.47
N GLY A 54 29.18 5.67 -20.43
CA GLY A 54 29.66 6.32 -19.19
C GLY A 54 28.63 7.19 -18.45
N SER A 55 27.55 7.62 -19.10
CA SER A 55 26.41 8.32 -18.48
C SER A 55 25.42 7.39 -17.74
N TYR A 56 25.57 6.07 -17.87
CA TYR A 56 24.68 5.04 -17.36
C TYR A 56 25.38 4.08 -16.40
N GLN A 57 26.66 3.75 -16.64
CA GLN A 57 27.42 2.93 -15.70
C GLN A 57 28.02 3.75 -14.55
N ALA A 58 27.96 3.18 -13.34
CA ALA A 58 28.71 3.70 -12.20
C ALA A 58 30.22 3.50 -12.41
N LYS A 59 31.03 4.47 -11.96
CA LYS A 59 32.48 4.29 -11.86
C LYS A 59 32.76 3.35 -10.69
N VAL A 60 33.34 2.19 -10.97
CA VAL A 60 33.70 1.20 -9.94
C VAL A 60 34.83 1.77 -9.09
N PRO A 61 34.65 1.96 -7.77
CA PRO A 61 35.72 2.37 -6.88
C PRO A 61 36.82 1.29 -6.81
N PRO A 62 38.09 1.66 -6.59
CA PRO A 62 39.14 0.69 -6.27
C PRO A 62 38.76 -0.17 -5.06
N LEU A 63 39.29 -1.38 -5.01
CA LEU A 63 39.11 -2.26 -3.85
C LEU A 63 39.78 -1.62 -2.63
N GLU A 64 38.98 -1.26 -1.62
CA GLU A 64 39.51 -0.84 -0.34
C GLU A 64 39.78 -2.04 0.57
N VAL A 65 40.91 -2.00 1.28
CA VAL A 65 41.22 -2.94 2.36
C VAL A 65 40.52 -2.42 3.61
N GLY A 66 39.24 -2.74 3.75
CA GLY A 66 38.42 -2.23 4.85
C GLY A 66 38.92 -2.70 6.22
N SER A 67 39.02 -1.75 7.16
CA SER A 67 38.91 -2.04 8.58
C SER A 67 37.48 -1.73 9.00
N ALA A 68 36.82 -2.65 9.69
CA ALA A 68 35.46 -2.47 10.22
C ALA A 68 35.48 -1.54 11.45
N VAL A 69 35.95 -0.32 11.27
CA VAL A 69 35.83 0.74 12.28
C VAL A 69 34.51 1.45 12.04
N ASP A 70 33.70 1.54 13.09
CA ASP A 70 32.48 2.36 13.10
C ASP A 70 32.87 3.80 12.76
N GLU A 71 32.53 4.27 11.55
CA GLU A 71 32.72 5.67 11.17
C GLU A 71 31.64 6.52 11.87
N PRO A 72 32.02 7.36 12.86
CA PRO A 72 31.05 8.07 13.69
C PRO A 72 30.23 9.12 12.92
N ASP A 73 30.67 9.51 11.72
CA ASP A 73 30.04 10.57 10.94
C ASP A 73 28.86 10.08 10.07
N ARG A 74 28.61 8.76 9.98
CA ARG A 74 27.56 8.20 9.11
C ARG A 74 26.35 7.64 9.87
N ASP A 75 26.58 6.99 10.99
CA ASP A 75 25.55 6.25 11.73
C ASP A 75 25.61 6.53 13.23
N GLU A 76 24.44 6.54 13.90
CA GLU A 76 24.33 6.62 15.36
C GLU A 76 23.95 5.25 15.91
N LEU A 77 24.79 4.69 16.79
CA LEU A 77 24.44 3.48 17.53
C LEU A 77 23.31 3.81 18.52
N VAL A 78 22.13 3.24 18.31
CA VAL A 78 20.96 3.47 19.18
C VAL A 78 20.68 2.33 20.16
N TRP A 79 21.30 1.17 19.95
CA TRP A 79 21.19 0.00 20.82
C TRP A 79 22.26 -1.04 20.47
N ARG A 80 22.70 -1.82 21.47
CA ARG A 80 23.66 -2.90 21.35
C ARG A 80 23.19 -4.11 22.18
N PRO A 81 23.11 -5.32 21.60
CA PRO A 81 22.72 -6.52 22.33
C PRO A 81 23.76 -6.92 23.37
N GLY A 82 23.34 -7.65 24.41
CA GLY A 82 24.24 -8.33 25.36
C GLY A 82 24.85 -7.45 26.45
N TYR A 83 24.45 -6.18 26.57
CA TYR A 83 24.94 -5.29 27.63
C TYR A 83 24.27 -5.51 28.99
N ILE A 84 23.06 -6.06 28.98
CA ILE A 84 22.35 -6.55 30.16
C ILE A 84 21.71 -7.92 29.84
N SER A 85 21.29 -8.64 30.86
CA SER A 85 20.57 -9.90 30.66
C SER A 85 19.21 -9.66 29.99
N GLU A 86 18.78 -10.64 29.18
CA GLU A 86 17.46 -10.59 28.52
C GLU A 86 16.32 -10.43 29.52
N GLU A 87 16.45 -11.04 30.71
CA GLU A 87 15.46 -10.92 31.78
C GLU A 87 15.37 -9.49 32.32
N SER A 88 16.50 -8.85 32.63
CA SER A 88 16.52 -7.45 33.09
C SER A 88 15.99 -6.50 32.02
N GLU A 89 16.33 -6.72 30.74
CA GLU A 89 15.80 -5.92 29.64
C GLU A 89 14.29 -6.08 29.51
N HIS A 90 13.78 -7.32 29.62
CA HIS A 90 12.36 -7.62 29.54
C HIS A 90 11.58 -6.98 30.71
N VAL A 91 12.09 -7.08 31.94
CA VAL A 91 11.48 -6.43 33.12
C VAL A 91 11.45 -4.91 32.94
N TYR A 92 12.55 -4.31 32.46
CA TYR A 92 12.63 -2.88 32.20
C TYR A 92 11.60 -2.41 31.14
N LYS A 93 11.50 -3.12 30.00
CA LYS A 93 10.51 -2.83 28.95
C LYS A 93 9.06 -2.92 29.46
N ARG A 94 8.78 -3.90 30.33
CA ARG A 94 7.45 -4.04 30.95
C ARG A 94 7.16 -2.92 31.95
N ALA A 95 8.13 -2.53 32.77
CA ALA A 95 7.99 -1.48 33.76
C ALA A 95 7.74 -0.12 33.09
N THR A 96 8.57 0.26 32.11
CA THR A 96 8.43 1.50 31.34
C THR A 96 7.07 1.60 30.64
N ARG A 97 6.62 0.52 29.98
CA ARG A 97 5.28 0.47 29.37
C ARG A 97 4.18 0.68 30.40
N SER A 98 4.29 0.05 31.57
CA SER A 98 3.28 0.14 32.64
C SER A 98 3.21 1.56 33.22
N PHE A 99 4.35 2.21 33.46
CA PHE A 99 4.40 3.59 33.93
C PHE A 99 3.81 4.56 32.91
N ARG A 100 4.17 4.43 31.63
CA ARG A 100 3.62 5.28 30.57
C ARG A 100 2.10 5.09 30.42
N MET A 101 1.63 3.85 30.42
CA MET A 101 0.18 3.54 30.42
C MET A 101 -0.54 4.22 31.58
N PHE A 102 0.00 4.09 32.78
CA PHE A 102 -0.59 4.68 33.98
C PHE A 102 -0.66 6.21 33.92
N ALA A 103 0.41 6.84 33.43
CA ALA A 103 0.48 8.28 33.27
C ALA A 103 -0.53 8.79 32.22
N MET A 104 -0.78 8.01 31.15
CA MET A 104 -1.74 8.37 30.10
C MET A 104 -3.21 8.15 30.48
N VAL A 105 -3.54 7.10 31.25
CA VAL A 105 -4.93 6.86 31.69
C VAL A 105 -5.45 8.00 32.56
N ARG A 106 -4.55 8.68 33.28
CA ARG A 106 -4.88 9.85 34.09
C ARG A 106 -5.18 11.11 33.27
N ASN A 107 -4.95 11.09 31.95
CA ASN A 107 -5.18 12.23 31.08
C ASN A 107 -6.40 11.99 30.16
N GLU A 108 -7.53 12.57 30.54
CA GLU A 108 -8.81 12.43 29.82
C GLU A 108 -8.78 13.04 28.40
N HIS A 109 -7.84 13.94 28.12
CA HIS A 109 -7.76 14.64 26.84
C HIS A 109 -7.08 13.79 25.76
N VAL A 110 -6.42 12.69 26.15
CA VAL A 110 -5.73 11.79 25.21
C VAL A 110 -6.74 10.83 24.59
N THR A 111 -6.80 10.77 23.26
CA THR A 111 -7.67 9.81 22.57
C THR A 111 -7.19 8.37 22.78
N GLN A 112 -8.07 7.37 22.68
CA GLN A 112 -7.66 5.96 22.76
C GLN A 112 -6.61 5.62 21.71
N MET A 113 -6.75 6.17 20.50
CA MET A 113 -5.76 5.98 19.43
C MET A 113 -4.39 6.53 19.81
N GLU A 114 -4.33 7.71 20.40
CA GLU A 114 -3.08 8.31 20.85
C GLU A 114 -2.47 7.51 22.00
N ARG A 115 -3.28 6.97 22.93
CA ARG A 115 -2.81 6.04 23.95
C ARG A 115 -2.20 4.78 23.35
N ASP A 116 -2.90 4.14 22.41
CA ASP A 116 -2.43 2.91 21.76
C ASP A 116 -1.11 3.15 20.99
N PHE A 117 -1.01 4.30 20.33
CA PHE A 117 0.18 4.70 19.60
C PHE A 117 1.38 4.91 20.54
N ARG A 118 1.21 5.71 21.60
CA ARG A 118 2.32 6.11 22.47
C ARG A 118 2.75 5.03 23.46
N THR A 119 1.87 4.07 23.76
CA THR A 119 2.17 2.94 24.65
C THR A 119 2.49 1.65 23.91
N GLY A 120 2.29 1.63 22.59
CA GLY A 120 2.66 0.54 21.68
C GLY A 120 4.15 0.48 21.37
N ASP A 121 4.48 0.33 20.10
CA ASP A 121 5.86 0.15 19.62
C ASP A 121 6.75 1.37 19.91
N LEU A 122 6.15 2.58 19.92
CA LEU A 122 6.89 3.80 20.27
C LEU A 122 7.45 3.74 21.69
N CYS A 123 6.70 3.19 22.64
CA CYS A 123 7.19 3.00 24.01
C CYS A 123 8.34 2.00 24.09
N MET A 124 8.28 0.94 23.27
CA MET A 124 9.35 -0.06 23.23
C MET A 124 10.62 0.52 22.63
N TYR A 125 10.48 1.29 21.54
CA TYR A 125 11.58 2.03 20.94
C TYR A 125 12.21 3.01 21.94
N ASP A 126 11.40 3.88 22.56
CA ASP A 126 11.87 4.87 23.53
C ASP A 126 12.60 4.21 24.72
N ALA A 127 12.07 3.09 25.23
CA ALA A 127 12.69 2.33 26.31
C ALA A 127 14.09 1.84 25.90
N ILE A 128 14.20 1.17 24.74
CA ILE A 128 15.47 0.59 24.27
C ILE A 128 16.52 1.69 24.02
N VAL A 129 16.12 2.79 23.38
CA VAL A 129 17.01 3.92 23.10
C VAL A 129 17.43 4.63 24.39
N THR A 130 16.51 4.81 25.34
CA THR A 130 16.82 5.44 26.63
C THR A 130 17.75 4.57 27.45
N LEU A 131 17.55 3.25 27.44
CA LEU A 131 18.45 2.30 28.08
C LEU A 131 19.87 2.42 27.52
N HIS A 132 20.01 2.49 26.20
CA HIS A 132 21.32 2.70 25.56
C HIS A 132 21.96 4.02 25.99
N LYS A 133 21.21 5.13 25.93
CA LYS A 133 21.68 6.48 26.33
C LYS A 133 22.08 6.56 27.80
N CYS A 134 21.48 5.75 28.65
CA CYS A 134 21.80 5.65 30.07
C CYS A 134 22.94 4.65 30.36
N GLY A 135 23.69 4.21 29.34
CA GLY A 135 24.79 3.25 29.51
C GLY A 135 24.33 1.90 30.03
N TYR A 136 23.10 1.50 29.71
CA TYR A 136 22.43 0.29 30.18
C TYR A 136 22.22 0.20 31.70
N ASN A 137 22.30 1.33 32.41
CA ASN A 137 21.88 1.40 33.80
C ASN A 137 20.35 1.48 33.89
N VAL A 138 19.71 0.40 34.32
CA VAL A 138 18.24 0.26 34.38
C VAL A 138 17.59 1.33 35.25
N ASN A 139 18.14 1.62 36.43
CA ASN A 139 17.55 2.60 37.36
C ASN A 139 17.57 4.00 36.76
N HIS A 140 18.72 4.40 36.22
CA HIS A 140 18.86 5.70 35.55
C HIS A 140 17.96 5.79 34.31
N ALA A 141 17.82 4.70 33.56
CA ALA A 141 16.94 4.64 32.39
C ALA A 141 15.45 4.76 32.74
N ILE A 142 15.02 4.23 33.90
CA ILE A 142 13.64 4.40 34.40
C ILE A 142 13.38 5.86 34.75
N GLU A 143 14.30 6.50 35.49
CA GLU A 143 14.17 7.92 35.85
C GLU A 143 14.13 8.83 34.61
N ALA A 144 15.01 8.57 33.64
CA ALA A 144 15.04 9.29 32.37
C ALA A 144 13.73 9.14 31.58
N MET A 145 13.19 7.91 31.50
CA MET A 145 11.90 7.63 30.86
C MET A 145 10.75 8.38 31.54
N ASN A 146 10.67 8.33 32.88
CA ASN A 146 9.61 9.01 33.63
C ASN A 146 9.64 10.53 33.39
N LYS A 147 10.83 11.14 33.41
CA LYS A 147 10.99 12.57 33.12
C LYS A 147 10.61 12.93 31.68
N ASN A 148 10.88 12.05 30.72
CA ASN A 148 10.46 12.24 29.33
C ASN A 148 8.93 12.16 29.21
N ASP A 149 8.31 11.19 29.85
CA ASP A 149 6.85 11.01 29.85
C ASP A 149 6.13 12.18 30.52
N GLU A 150 6.67 12.73 31.61
CA GLU A 150 6.15 13.95 32.23
C GLU A 150 6.17 15.15 31.29
N ARG A 151 7.24 15.33 30.51
CA ARG A 151 7.35 16.40 29.51
C ARG A 151 6.35 16.16 28.38
N MET A 152 6.25 14.91 27.92
CA MET A 152 5.36 14.51 26.85
C MET A 152 3.88 14.75 27.21
N LEU A 153 3.49 14.51 28.46
CA LEU A 153 2.12 14.73 28.95
C LEU A 153 1.78 16.20 29.15
N LYS A 154 2.78 17.07 29.33
CA LYS A 154 2.61 18.53 29.39
C LYS A 154 2.53 19.16 28.00
N ALA A 155 3.11 18.52 26.98
CA ALA A 155 2.96 18.96 25.60
C ALA A 155 1.50 18.75 25.14
N THR A 156 0.98 19.67 24.33
CA THR A 156 -0.37 19.58 23.78
C THR A 156 -0.55 18.27 23.01
N ASN A 157 -1.75 17.67 23.10
CA ASN A 157 -2.06 16.43 22.40
C ASN A 157 -1.74 16.53 20.91
N PHE A 158 -1.14 15.47 20.38
CA PHE A 158 -0.76 15.40 18.96
C PHE A 158 -1.98 15.52 18.05
N MET A 159 -3.13 14.98 18.47
CA MET A 159 -4.40 15.15 17.77
C MET A 159 -5.57 15.25 18.73
N SER A 160 -6.30 16.36 18.68
CA SER A 160 -7.55 16.50 19.41
C SER A 160 -8.66 15.61 18.81
N ALA A 161 -9.69 15.31 19.61
CA ALA A 161 -10.87 14.57 19.11
C ALA A 161 -11.55 15.29 17.93
N ASP A 162 -11.53 16.62 17.90
CA ASP A 162 -12.10 17.40 16.80
C ASP A 162 -11.22 17.39 15.56
N ASP A 163 -9.90 17.40 15.74
CA ASP A 163 -8.98 17.23 14.62
C ASP A 163 -9.10 15.84 14.01
N ALA A 164 -9.33 14.79 14.81
CA ALA A 164 -9.59 13.44 14.30
C ALA A 164 -10.86 13.38 13.44
N LYS A 165 -11.92 14.09 13.83
CA LYS A 165 -13.14 14.24 13.03
C LYS A 165 -12.88 15.01 11.73
N LYS A 166 -12.13 16.12 11.79
CA LYS A 166 -11.71 16.89 10.60
C LYS A 166 -10.88 16.03 9.66
N PHE A 167 -9.94 15.24 10.18
CA PHE A 167 -9.12 14.31 9.42
C PHE A 167 -9.97 13.28 8.69
N ALA A 168 -10.89 12.60 9.38
CA ALA A 168 -11.78 11.62 8.78
C ALA A 168 -12.66 12.22 7.66
N ARG A 169 -13.17 13.45 7.86
CA ARG A 169 -13.87 14.22 6.81
C ARG A 169 -12.94 14.52 5.63
N GLY A 170 -11.71 14.93 5.89
CA GLY A 170 -10.68 15.17 4.89
C GLY A 170 -10.39 13.95 4.03
N ILE A 171 -10.20 12.79 4.65
CA ILE A 171 -10.00 11.51 3.92
C ILE A 171 -11.19 11.19 3.03
N LYS A 172 -12.43 11.41 3.51
CA LYS A 172 -13.65 11.16 2.75
C LYS A 172 -13.77 12.08 1.53
N MET A 173 -13.34 13.34 1.64
CA MET A 173 -13.51 14.37 0.62
C MET A 173 -12.35 14.45 -0.37
N TYR A 174 -11.11 14.30 0.12
CA TYR A 174 -9.88 14.50 -0.65
C TYR A 174 -9.04 13.24 -0.84
N GLY A 175 -9.48 12.09 -0.32
CA GLY A 175 -8.69 10.87 -0.33
C GLY A 175 -7.40 11.03 0.48
N LYS A 176 -6.29 10.43 0.02
CA LYS A 176 -4.98 10.49 0.69
C LYS A 176 -4.17 11.75 0.34
N ASN A 177 -4.83 12.84 -0.07
CA ASN A 177 -4.15 14.10 -0.33
C ASN A 177 -3.92 14.86 0.98
N PHE A 178 -2.90 14.43 1.73
CA PHE A 178 -2.58 14.99 3.05
C PHE A 178 -2.21 16.47 3.00
N LEU A 179 -1.60 16.95 1.91
CA LEU A 179 -1.31 18.37 1.72
C LEU A 179 -2.60 19.21 1.65
N LYS A 180 -3.62 18.73 0.93
CA LYS A 180 -4.91 19.41 0.84
C LYS A 180 -5.68 19.34 2.17
N ILE A 181 -5.64 18.20 2.85
CA ILE A 181 -6.26 18.04 4.18
C ILE A 181 -5.62 18.98 5.20
N LYS A 182 -4.28 19.07 5.24
CA LYS A 182 -3.55 20.06 6.05
C LYS A 182 -4.05 21.47 5.75
N LYS A 183 -3.95 21.88 4.48
CA LYS A 183 -4.25 23.25 4.05
C LYS A 183 -5.68 23.70 4.41
N GLU A 184 -6.67 22.82 4.24
CA GLU A 184 -8.07 23.22 4.34
C GLU A 184 -8.76 22.84 5.65
N LEU A 185 -8.27 21.83 6.36
CA LEU A 185 -8.94 21.29 7.56
C LEU A 185 -8.05 21.28 8.80
N LEU A 186 -6.74 21.13 8.64
CA LEU A 186 -5.80 20.92 9.75
C LEU A 186 -4.53 21.78 9.56
N PRO A 187 -4.64 23.13 9.52
CA PRO A 187 -3.53 24.01 9.17
C PRO A 187 -2.41 24.06 10.22
N HIS A 188 -2.71 23.65 11.46
CA HIS A 188 -1.76 23.59 12.57
C HIS A 188 -1.00 22.26 12.66
N HIS A 189 -1.31 21.29 11.81
CA HIS A 189 -0.65 20.00 11.76
C HIS A 189 0.25 19.91 10.55
N GLU A 190 1.43 19.32 10.71
CA GLU A 190 2.33 19.05 9.61
C GLU A 190 1.89 17.85 8.77
N ARG A 191 2.32 17.84 7.50
CA ARG A 191 1.94 16.76 6.57
C ARG A 191 2.33 15.39 7.15
N ASP A 192 3.52 15.31 7.72
CA ASP A 192 4.08 14.05 8.22
C ASP A 192 3.34 13.56 9.46
N GLU A 193 2.85 14.47 10.29
CA GLU A 193 1.99 14.17 11.42
C GLU A 193 0.67 13.56 10.95
N LEU A 194 0.06 14.12 9.90
CA LEU A 194 -1.17 13.58 9.31
C LEU A 194 -0.95 12.20 8.66
N VAL A 195 0.22 11.97 8.06
CA VAL A 195 0.60 10.66 7.51
C VAL A 195 0.79 9.64 8.64
N GLN A 196 1.48 10.01 9.72
CA GLN A 196 1.65 9.15 10.89
C GLN A 196 0.29 8.80 11.52
N PHE A 197 -0.57 9.81 11.72
CA PHE A 197 -1.92 9.61 12.22
C PHE A 197 -2.75 8.68 11.31
N TYR A 198 -2.66 8.85 9.98
CA TYR A 198 -3.37 8.02 9.01
C TYR A 198 -3.13 6.52 9.23
N TYR A 199 -1.88 6.12 9.46
CA TYR A 199 -1.51 4.71 9.59
C TYR A 199 -2.00 4.09 10.91
N GLY A 200 -2.18 4.89 11.97
CA GLY A 200 -2.91 4.49 13.17
C GLY A 200 -4.42 4.45 12.91
N TRP A 201 -4.97 5.54 12.36
CA TRP A 201 -6.40 5.71 12.13
C TRP A 201 -7.01 4.66 11.20
N LYS A 202 -6.30 4.23 10.15
CA LYS A 202 -6.81 3.24 9.18
C LYS A 202 -7.12 1.87 9.80
N LYS A 203 -6.60 1.58 11.00
CA LYS A 203 -6.85 0.34 11.75
C LYS A 203 -8.12 0.43 12.60
N THR A 204 -8.70 1.61 12.77
CA THR A 204 -9.92 1.81 13.56
C THR A 204 -11.16 1.29 12.87
N ARG A 205 -12.22 1.08 13.67
CA ARG A 205 -13.55 0.74 13.17
C ARG A 205 -14.09 1.78 12.19
N ASP A 206 -13.80 3.07 12.42
CA ASP A 206 -14.30 4.16 11.57
C ASP A 206 -13.71 4.10 10.14
N ALA A 207 -12.49 3.61 9.99
CA ALA A 207 -11.84 3.44 8.70
C ALA A 207 -12.23 2.13 7.98
N THR A 208 -12.55 1.08 8.74
CA THR A 208 -12.78 -0.28 8.24
C THR A 208 -14.25 -0.63 8.02
N ARG A 209 -15.18 0.22 8.47
CA ARG A 209 -16.61 0.03 8.18
C ARG A 209 -16.82 -0.10 6.67
N PRO A 210 -17.37 -1.23 6.17
CA PRO A 210 -17.68 -1.37 4.76
C PRO A 210 -18.63 -0.25 4.39
N LYS A 211 -18.29 0.51 3.34
CA LYS A 211 -19.18 1.54 2.80
C LYS A 211 -20.51 0.83 2.49
N PRO A 212 -21.66 1.25 3.07
CA PRO A 212 -22.93 0.74 2.60
C PRO A 212 -22.97 1.04 1.10
N LEU A 213 -23.15 -0.02 0.30
CA LEU A 213 -23.34 0.14 -1.13
C LEU A 213 -24.50 1.11 -1.28
N THR A 214 -24.22 2.32 -1.74
CA THR A 214 -25.25 3.25 -2.19
C THR A 214 -25.93 2.54 -3.34
N ARG A 215 -27.06 1.89 -3.05
CA ARG A 215 -27.97 1.38 -4.06
C ARG A 215 -28.47 2.62 -4.80
N GLN A 216 -27.77 3.01 -5.87
CA GLN A 216 -28.36 3.89 -6.85
C GLN A 216 -29.61 3.18 -7.34
N ARG A 217 -30.77 3.65 -6.86
CA ARG A 217 -32.06 3.24 -7.36
C ARG A 217 -32.15 3.88 -8.74
N ASN A 218 -31.60 3.20 -9.75
CA ASN A 218 -31.82 3.53 -11.15
C ASN A 218 -33.32 3.33 -11.40
N THR A 219 -34.11 4.39 -11.25
CA THR A 219 -35.43 4.49 -11.85
C THR A 219 -35.25 4.82 -13.32
N THR A 220 -34.80 3.83 -14.10
CA THR A 220 -34.94 3.89 -15.56
C THR A 220 -36.33 3.40 -15.92
N ALA A 221 -37.08 4.29 -16.55
CA ALA A 221 -38.46 4.13 -16.97
C ALA A 221 -38.68 2.80 -17.70
N ALA A 222 -39.66 2.02 -17.23
CA ALA A 222 -40.20 0.90 -17.96
C ALA A 222 -40.98 1.44 -19.16
N THR A 223 -40.32 1.48 -20.32
CA THR A 223 -40.95 1.79 -21.60
C THR A 223 -41.97 0.70 -21.93
N TYR A 224 -43.25 0.98 -21.69
CA TYR A 224 -44.36 0.09 -22.02
C TYR A 224 -44.53 0.06 -23.56
N ARG A 225 -43.91 -0.93 -24.23
CA ARG A 225 -44.20 -1.21 -25.65
C ARG A 225 -45.48 -2.04 -25.75
N LYS A 226 -46.57 -1.42 -26.22
CA LYS A 226 -47.80 -2.13 -26.63
C LYS A 226 -47.51 -2.98 -27.89
N PRO A 227 -47.88 -4.27 -27.95
CA PRO A 227 -47.82 -5.04 -29.19
C PRO A 227 -49.04 -4.73 -30.07
N LYS A 228 -48.77 -4.43 -31.37
CA LYS A 228 -49.78 -4.32 -32.42
C LYS A 228 -50.26 -5.72 -32.81
N ASN A 229 -51.57 -5.95 -32.70
CA ASN A 229 -52.28 -7.09 -33.28
C ASN A 229 -52.23 -6.98 -34.81
N ASN A 230 -51.73 -8.00 -35.50
CA ASN A 230 -52.13 -8.28 -36.87
C ASN A 230 -52.34 -9.78 -37.06
N GLN A 231 -53.57 -10.11 -37.42
CA GLN A 231 -54.08 -11.44 -37.73
C GLN A 231 -53.29 -12.07 -38.88
N THR A 232 -52.96 -13.36 -38.75
CA THR A 232 -52.64 -14.17 -39.93
C THR A 232 -53.40 -15.49 -39.86
N LYS A 233 -54.11 -15.75 -40.96
CA LYS A 233 -55.09 -16.80 -41.19
C LYS A 233 -54.49 -18.20 -41.14
N VAL A 234 -55.31 -19.14 -40.65
CA VAL A 234 -55.13 -20.59 -40.72
C VAL A 234 -55.16 -21.07 -42.17
N ARG A 235 -54.25 -21.98 -42.53
CA ARG A 235 -54.45 -23.03 -43.55
C ARG A 235 -53.47 -24.19 -43.30
N ARG A 236 -53.96 -25.31 -42.76
CA ARG A 236 -53.30 -26.62 -42.82
C ARG A 236 -53.88 -27.38 -44.01
N VAL A 237 -53.02 -27.98 -44.82
CA VAL A 237 -53.38 -28.92 -45.89
C VAL A 237 -52.79 -30.29 -45.50
N ASN A 238 -53.59 -31.32 -45.71
CA ASN A 238 -53.41 -32.72 -45.33
C ASN A 238 -52.52 -33.53 -46.29
N GLY A 239 -51.99 -34.65 -45.78
CA GLY A 239 -51.64 -35.87 -46.54
C GLY A 239 -50.35 -36.55 -46.03
N PHE A 240 -50.20 -37.87 -45.85
CA PHE A 240 -51.06 -39.07 -46.00
C PHE A 240 -50.33 -40.28 -45.33
N THR A 241 -51.07 -41.11 -44.57
CA THR A 241 -51.08 -42.62 -44.43
C THR A 241 -49.78 -43.49 -44.44
N PHE A 242 -49.45 -44.24 -43.36
CA PHE A 242 -49.75 -45.68 -42.99
C PHE A 242 -48.61 -46.68 -43.36
N PRO A 243 -48.49 -47.90 -42.79
CA PRO A 243 -49.46 -48.80 -42.12
C PRO A 243 -49.49 -48.75 -40.59
#